data_AF-A0A959A8U1-F1
#
_entry.id   AF-A0A959A8U1-F1
#
_cell.length_a   1.000
_cell.length_b   1.000
_cell.length_c   1.000
_cell.angle_alpha   90.00
_cell.angle_beta   90.00
_cell.angle_gamma   90.00
#
_symmetry.space_group_name_H-M   'P 1'
#
loop_
_entity.id
_entity.type
_entity.pdbx_description
1 polymer ?
#
loop_
_entity_poly.entity_id
_entity_poly.type
_entity_poly.pdbx_seq_one_letter_code
_entity_poly.pdbx_strand_id
1 'polypeptide(L)'
;MKANNGHGKVLEKNVLLMEGDLMWPSAVKHGNGRDWWIMGLQESDTKHYLFLLSKDGISGPSVQDIGPPFDTIEYAGKSLFSEDGSLYLRHDTNKALRLYDFDRCTGQLSNLRIIPHNPDEYPSWNAAFSPDDRFLYLNRPGWVRTFDLAEMDFQTTYDTLATWELNFCPSYPFPSSYLFCQLGPDGKIYYSNASSTRCLNVVNKPAFPGQAADCEEAGFELPGFNYLTLNQFPNYRLGEWDNSPCDTINFQKPGDGFFANEYSPGQSSQVDRSYTLLPPIPGSPCKGCTER
;
A
#
# COMPACT_ATOMS: atom_id res chain seq x y z
N MET A 1 -5.36 11.40 26.00
CA MET A 1 -6.06 12.62 25.50
C MET A 1 -7.09 13.08 26.53
N LYS A 2 -7.06 14.33 27.03
CA LYS A 2 -7.99 14.81 28.09
C LYS A 2 -8.82 16.05 27.71
N ALA A 3 -8.46 16.76 26.65
CA ALA A 3 -9.21 17.93 26.20
C ALA A 3 -10.53 17.50 25.50
N ASN A 4 -11.52 18.41 25.45
CA ASN A 4 -12.84 18.19 24.85
C ASN A 4 -13.49 16.86 25.28
N ASN A 5 -13.64 16.62 26.58
CA ASN A 5 -14.22 15.39 27.13
C ASN A 5 -13.54 14.10 26.62
N GLY A 6 -12.24 14.15 26.34
CA GLY A 6 -11.47 13.02 25.84
C GLY A 6 -11.33 12.95 24.31
N HIS A 7 -12.05 13.80 23.56
CA HIS A 7 -11.96 13.85 22.09
C HIS A 7 -10.69 14.54 21.57
N GLY A 8 -9.87 15.11 22.46
CA GLY A 8 -8.68 15.86 22.07
C GLY A 8 -9.02 17.27 21.59
N LYS A 9 -7.99 18.11 21.43
CA LYS A 9 -8.11 19.50 21.00
C LYS A 9 -7.25 19.71 19.77
N VAL A 10 -7.78 20.40 18.77
CA VAL A 10 -7.02 20.88 17.62
C VAL A 10 -6.12 22.02 18.10
N LEU A 11 -4.80 21.84 18.00
CA LEU A 11 -3.82 22.86 18.36
C LEU A 11 -3.54 23.80 17.18
N GLU A 12 -3.42 23.22 15.99
CA GLU A 12 -3.13 23.92 14.75
C GLU A 12 -4.00 23.33 13.62
N LYS A 13 -4.42 24.19 12.68
CA LYS A 13 -5.22 23.83 11.50
C LYS A 13 -4.88 24.81 10.38
N ASN A 14 -4.96 24.36 9.14
CA ASN A 14 -4.70 25.17 7.93
C ASN A 14 -3.25 25.72 7.89
N VAL A 15 -2.30 25.01 8.48
CA VAL A 15 -0.87 25.30 8.33
C VAL A 15 -0.40 24.64 7.04
N LEU A 16 0.07 25.46 6.10
CA LEU A 16 0.59 24.97 4.82
C LEU A 16 1.96 24.29 5.06
N LEU A 17 2.06 23.01 4.70
CA LEU A 17 3.31 22.26 4.80
C LEU A 17 4.09 22.22 3.48
N MET A 18 3.36 22.13 2.36
CA MET A 18 3.90 22.04 1.01
C MET A 18 2.86 22.57 0.03
N GLU A 19 3.31 23.25 -1.02
CA GLU A 19 2.50 23.70 -2.15
C GLU A 19 3.13 23.27 -3.47
N GLY A 20 2.31 23.13 -4.52
CA GLY A 20 2.72 22.69 -5.84
C GLY A 20 1.75 21.69 -6.44
N ASP A 21 2.17 21.05 -7.53
CA ASP A 21 1.44 19.93 -8.15
C ASP A 21 1.75 18.66 -7.35
N LEU A 22 1.02 18.45 -6.25
CA LEU A 22 1.33 17.39 -5.30
C LEU A 22 0.66 16.06 -5.68
N MET A 23 1.41 14.97 -5.52
CA MET A 23 0.79 13.64 -5.46
C MET A 23 0.20 13.38 -4.07
N TRP A 24 -0.58 12.31 -3.92
CA TRP A 24 -1.13 11.95 -2.61
C TRP A 24 -0.03 11.66 -1.58
N PRO A 25 -0.08 12.29 -0.40
CA PRO A 25 0.92 12.05 0.63
C PRO A 25 0.72 10.67 1.26
N SER A 26 1.81 10.12 1.78
CA SER A 26 1.82 8.86 2.52
C SER A 26 2.36 9.09 3.92
N ALA A 27 1.95 8.26 4.88
CA ALA A 27 2.52 8.32 6.22
C ALA A 27 2.86 6.93 6.76
N VAL A 28 3.91 6.86 7.55
CA VAL A 28 4.39 5.64 8.21
C VAL A 28 4.90 5.98 9.60
N LYS A 29 4.75 5.05 10.54
CA LYS A 29 5.21 5.29 11.90
C LYS A 29 6.74 5.28 11.97
N HIS A 30 7.32 6.27 12.64
CA HIS A 30 8.74 6.31 12.96
C HIS A 30 9.16 5.03 13.69
N GLY A 31 10.42 4.63 13.56
CA GLY A 31 10.98 3.46 14.24
C GLY A 31 10.92 3.51 15.78
N ASN A 32 10.47 4.62 16.36
CA ASN A 32 10.27 4.77 17.80
C ASN A 32 8.83 4.41 18.25
N GLY A 33 7.97 4.02 17.31
CA GLY A 33 6.63 3.52 17.59
C GLY A 33 5.61 4.58 18.03
N ARG A 34 5.96 5.87 18.00
CA ARG A 34 5.08 6.97 18.42
C ARG A 34 4.94 8.08 17.38
N ASP A 35 6.07 8.54 16.87
CA ASP A 35 6.12 9.67 15.94
C ASP A 35 5.85 9.18 14.51
N TRP A 36 5.58 10.10 13.59
CA TRP A 36 5.12 9.77 12.24
C TRP A 36 5.94 10.47 11.18
N TRP A 37 6.37 9.71 10.19
CA TRP A 37 6.88 10.23 8.94
C TRP A 37 5.72 10.53 8.00
N ILE A 38 5.75 11.70 7.35
CA ILE A 38 4.82 12.10 6.30
C ILE A 38 5.64 12.40 5.05
N MET A 39 5.38 11.63 3.99
CA MET A 39 6.03 11.75 2.70
C MET A 39 5.16 12.54 1.74
N GLY A 40 5.66 13.70 1.30
CA GLY A 40 5.10 14.52 0.24
C GLY A 40 5.91 14.36 -1.04
N LEU A 41 5.22 14.47 -2.16
CA LEU A 41 5.79 14.38 -3.50
C LEU A 41 5.25 15.49 -4.37
N GLN A 42 6.10 15.99 -5.26
CA GLN A 42 5.69 16.79 -6.39
C GLN A 42 5.64 15.91 -7.64
N GLU A 43 4.58 16.07 -8.42
CA GLU A 43 4.35 15.35 -9.67
C GLU A 43 5.55 15.56 -10.61
N SER A 44 6.07 14.44 -11.12
CA SER A 44 7.20 14.40 -12.06
C SER A 44 8.52 15.02 -11.56
N ASP A 45 8.69 15.25 -10.25
CA ASP A 45 9.96 15.63 -9.63
C ASP A 45 10.59 14.41 -8.92
N THR A 46 11.91 14.26 -8.98
CA THR A 46 12.69 13.21 -8.29
C THR A 46 12.85 13.46 -6.79
N LYS A 47 12.43 14.63 -6.31
CA LYS A 47 12.47 15.00 -4.90
C LYS A 47 11.36 14.36 -4.08
N HIS A 48 11.76 13.92 -2.90
CA HIS A 48 10.92 13.37 -1.84
C HIS A 48 11.00 14.30 -0.63
N TYR A 49 9.85 14.79 -0.17
CA TYR A 49 9.75 15.77 0.90
C TYR A 49 9.24 15.09 2.16
N LEU A 50 10.12 14.91 3.13
CA LEU A 50 9.80 14.17 4.34
C LEU A 50 9.63 15.11 5.54
N PHE A 51 8.50 14.99 6.20
CA PHE A 51 8.17 15.69 7.44
C PHE A 51 8.09 14.70 8.60
N LEU A 52 8.54 15.14 9.79
CA LEU A 52 8.37 14.38 11.03
C LEU A 52 7.29 15.03 11.88
N LEU A 53 6.21 14.31 12.13
CA LEU A 53 5.18 14.66 13.10
C LEU A 53 5.51 14.00 14.45
N SER A 54 5.78 14.85 15.45
CA SER A 54 6.07 14.44 16.82
C SER A 54 5.13 15.12 17.82
N LYS A 55 5.32 14.87 19.12
CA LYS A 55 4.62 15.60 20.19
C LYS A 55 4.87 17.12 20.16
N ASP A 56 6.00 17.55 19.60
CA ASP A 56 6.43 18.95 19.57
C ASP A 56 5.93 19.67 18.30
N GLY A 57 5.19 18.96 17.44
CA GLY A 57 4.67 19.45 16.18
C GLY A 57 5.34 18.80 14.96
N ILE A 58 5.24 19.48 13.82
CA ILE A 58 5.82 19.03 12.56
C ILE A 58 7.18 19.69 12.36
N SER A 59 8.19 18.90 11.98
CA SER A 59 9.51 19.38 11.55
C SER A 59 9.83 18.93 10.12
N GLY A 60 10.73 19.66 9.46
CA GLY A 60 11.10 19.44 8.06
C GLY A 60 10.59 20.54 7.11
N PRO A 61 10.52 20.28 5.79
CA PRO A 61 10.86 19.00 5.16
C PRO A 61 12.38 18.77 5.09
N SER A 62 12.83 17.55 5.34
CA SER A 62 14.07 17.06 4.74
C SER A 62 13.79 16.65 3.31
N VAL A 63 14.65 17.05 2.37
CA VAL A 63 14.46 16.77 0.94
C VAL A 63 15.51 15.78 0.47
N GLN A 64 15.08 14.71 -0.19
CA GLN A 64 15.96 13.74 -0.82
C GLN A 64 15.67 13.68 -2.32
N ASP A 65 16.71 13.82 -3.13
CA ASP A 65 16.63 13.69 -4.59
C ASP A 65 17.22 12.33 -4.99
N ILE A 66 16.37 11.42 -5.44
CA ILE A 66 16.77 10.03 -5.73
C ILE A 66 16.01 9.44 -6.92
N GLY A 67 16.79 8.95 -7.88
CA GLY A 67 16.31 8.27 -9.07
C GLY A 67 16.43 9.12 -10.34
N PRO A 68 16.14 8.52 -11.51
CA PRO A 68 16.23 9.23 -12.77
C PRO A 68 15.09 10.25 -12.91
N PRO A 69 15.29 11.33 -13.68
CA PRO A 69 14.21 12.22 -14.08
C PRO A 69 13.04 11.47 -14.73
N PHE A 70 11.86 12.07 -14.68
CA PHE A 70 10.70 11.57 -15.41
C PHE A 70 10.80 11.98 -16.88
N ASP A 71 10.45 11.06 -17.77
CA ASP A 71 10.42 11.28 -19.21
C ASP A 71 9.17 12.05 -19.67
N THR A 72 8.07 11.88 -18.95
CA THR A 72 6.75 12.47 -19.18
C THR A 72 6.02 12.70 -17.85
N ILE A 73 4.90 13.42 -17.91
CA ILE A 73 4.09 13.72 -16.72
C ILE A 73 3.56 12.43 -16.08
N GLU A 74 3.70 12.30 -14.76
CA GLU A 74 3.09 11.22 -13.96
C GLU A 74 1.56 11.27 -14.03
N TYR A 75 0.89 10.14 -13.85
CA TYR A 75 -0.56 10.04 -13.93
C TYR A 75 -1.13 9.14 -12.83
N ALA A 76 -2.05 9.72 -12.06
CA ALA A 76 -2.88 9.00 -11.08
C ALA A 76 -2.08 8.07 -10.14
N GLY A 77 -0.87 8.47 -9.76
CA GLY A 77 0.03 7.68 -8.92
C GLY A 77 -0.33 7.74 -7.44
N LYS A 78 -0.34 6.58 -6.77
CA LYS A 78 -0.52 6.44 -5.32
C LYS A 78 0.76 6.01 -4.64
N SER A 79 1.35 6.85 -3.81
CA SER A 79 2.47 6.38 -3.00
C SER A 79 1.98 5.64 -1.75
N LEU A 80 2.76 4.67 -1.27
CA LEU A 80 2.47 3.92 -0.07
C LEU A 80 3.72 3.31 0.55
N PHE A 81 3.64 3.00 1.85
CA PHE A 81 4.65 2.24 2.57
C PHE A 81 4.22 0.78 2.70
N SER A 82 5.18 -0.12 2.85
CA SER A 82 4.94 -1.51 3.28
C SER A 82 4.36 -1.57 4.70
N GLU A 83 3.84 -2.74 5.08
CA GLU A 83 3.20 -2.94 6.38
C GLU A 83 4.19 -2.86 7.54
N ASP A 84 5.43 -3.34 7.34
CA ASP A 84 6.55 -3.15 8.25
C ASP A 84 7.18 -1.74 8.16
N GLY A 85 6.79 -0.98 7.14
CA GLY A 85 7.28 0.36 6.82
C GLY A 85 8.74 0.43 6.36
N SER A 86 9.36 -0.69 5.98
CA SER A 86 10.73 -0.75 5.46
C SER A 86 10.83 -0.46 3.97
N LEU A 87 9.71 -0.44 3.24
CA LEU A 87 9.65 -0.14 1.82
C LEU A 87 8.76 1.08 1.56
N TYR A 88 9.11 1.83 0.52
CA TYR A 88 8.30 2.91 -0.01
C TYR A 88 8.10 2.71 -1.51
N LEU A 89 6.85 2.68 -1.95
CA LEU A 89 6.48 2.62 -3.36
C LEU A 89 5.98 3.98 -3.81
N ARG A 90 6.60 4.53 -4.86
CA ARG A 90 6.01 5.59 -5.69
C ARG A 90 5.41 4.94 -6.93
N HIS A 91 4.10 4.81 -6.92
CA HIS A 91 3.32 4.26 -8.03
C HIS A 91 3.03 5.33 -9.07
N ASP A 92 2.97 4.90 -10.33
CA ASP A 92 2.44 5.67 -11.44
C ASP A 92 1.60 4.75 -12.33
N THR A 93 0.49 5.26 -12.86
CA THR A 93 -0.42 4.42 -13.65
C THR A 93 0.13 4.03 -15.03
N ASN A 94 0.94 4.91 -15.61
CA ASN A 94 1.40 4.82 -16.99
C ASN A 94 2.93 4.66 -17.07
N LYS A 95 3.61 4.30 -15.98
CA LYS A 95 5.07 4.19 -15.92
C LYS A 95 5.51 3.04 -15.02
N ALA A 96 6.80 2.72 -15.11
CA ALA A 96 7.45 1.81 -14.18
C ALA A 96 7.31 2.31 -12.73
N LEU A 97 7.10 1.38 -11.81
CA LEU A 97 6.98 1.72 -10.39
C LEU A 97 8.37 1.90 -9.79
N ARG A 98 8.50 2.84 -8.85
CA ARG A 98 9.74 3.08 -8.13
C ARG A 98 9.59 2.56 -6.70
N LEU A 99 10.31 1.50 -6.39
CA LEU A 99 10.35 0.90 -5.06
C LEU A 99 11.67 1.26 -4.38
N TYR A 100 11.59 1.71 -3.14
CA TYR A 100 12.73 2.14 -2.34
C TYR A 100 12.76 1.36 -1.02
N ASP A 101 13.95 1.16 -0.48
CA ASP A 101 14.12 0.84 0.93
C ASP A 101 13.97 2.13 1.73
N PHE A 102 13.29 2.09 2.87
CA PHE A 102 13.04 3.22 3.75
C PHE A 102 13.48 2.91 5.18
N ASP A 103 14.39 3.74 5.69
CA ASP A 103 14.83 3.67 7.07
C ASP A 103 13.87 4.48 7.97
N ARG A 104 13.01 3.80 8.73
CA ARG A 104 12.06 4.44 9.66
C ARG A 104 12.73 5.21 10.81
N CYS A 105 14.03 5.06 11.04
CA CYS A 105 14.77 5.79 12.06
C CYS A 105 15.29 7.13 11.56
N THR A 106 15.78 7.17 10.32
CA THR A 106 16.41 8.36 9.74
C THR A 106 15.53 9.07 8.72
N GLY A 107 14.53 8.39 8.19
CA GLY A 107 13.70 8.87 7.10
C GLY A 107 14.32 8.74 5.72
N GLN A 108 15.46 8.06 5.58
CA GLN A 108 16.17 8.00 4.29
C GLN A 108 15.59 6.94 3.36
N LEU A 109 15.39 7.30 2.09
CA LEU A 109 15.18 6.35 1.01
C LEU A 109 16.54 5.89 0.46
N SER A 110 16.62 4.62 0.08
CA SER A 110 17.80 4.04 -0.55
C SER A 110 17.40 2.89 -1.48
N ASN A 111 18.39 2.30 -2.17
CA ASN A 111 18.21 1.08 -2.97
C ASN A 111 17.01 1.14 -3.93
N LEU A 112 16.96 2.18 -4.77
CA LEU A 112 15.92 2.33 -5.77
C LEU A 112 15.89 1.13 -6.72
N ARG A 113 14.75 0.46 -6.77
CA ARG A 113 14.38 -0.61 -7.69
C ARG A 113 13.30 -0.10 -8.63
N ILE A 114 13.52 -0.23 -9.93
CA ILE A 114 12.53 0.09 -10.97
C ILE A 114 11.81 -1.20 -11.33
N ILE A 115 10.54 -1.31 -10.94
CA ILE A 115 9.69 -2.45 -11.32
C ILE A 115 9.13 -2.14 -12.71
N PRO A 116 9.53 -2.90 -13.75
CA PRO A 116 9.05 -2.69 -15.10
C PRO A 116 7.53 -2.86 -15.11
N HIS A 117 6.86 -1.78 -15.48
CA HIS A 117 5.45 -1.78 -15.78
C HIS A 117 5.34 -1.56 -17.28
N ASN A 118 4.60 -2.41 -17.99
CA ASN A 118 4.25 -2.15 -19.38
C ASN A 118 2.88 -1.43 -19.41
N PRO A 119 2.86 -0.09 -19.34
CA PRO A 119 1.60 0.67 -19.27
C PRO A 119 0.79 0.57 -20.56
N ASP A 120 1.42 0.28 -21.69
CA ASP A 120 0.73 0.10 -22.98
C ASP A 120 -0.08 -1.19 -23.00
N GLU A 121 0.36 -2.19 -22.23
CA GLU A 121 -0.28 -3.50 -22.18
C GLU A 121 -1.19 -3.62 -20.94
N TYR A 122 -0.75 -3.13 -19.78
CA TYR A 122 -1.43 -3.36 -18.50
C TYR A 122 -1.27 -2.22 -17.48
N PRO A 123 -1.85 -1.03 -17.74
CA PRO A 123 -1.75 0.11 -16.83
C PRO A 123 -2.46 -0.15 -15.49
N SER A 124 -1.79 0.10 -14.37
CA SER A 124 -2.30 -0.14 -13.00
C SER A 124 -2.79 1.15 -12.33
N TRP A 125 -3.87 1.15 -11.57
CA TRP A 125 -4.42 2.36 -10.93
C TRP A 125 -4.08 2.48 -9.45
N ASN A 126 -3.85 1.36 -8.77
CA ASN A 126 -3.50 1.32 -7.36
C ASN A 126 -2.57 0.14 -7.06
N ALA A 127 -2.03 0.18 -5.85
CA ALA A 127 -1.18 -0.86 -5.31
C ALA A 127 -1.46 -1.11 -3.83
N ALA A 128 -1.22 -2.34 -3.36
CA ALA A 128 -1.25 -2.72 -1.95
C ALA A 128 -0.18 -3.79 -1.68
N PHE A 129 0.49 -3.70 -0.53
CA PHE A 129 1.39 -4.76 -0.06
C PHE A 129 0.60 -5.89 0.63
N SER A 130 1.14 -7.11 0.58
CA SER A 130 0.68 -8.21 1.44
C SER A 130 1.06 -7.96 2.91
N PRO A 131 0.38 -8.62 3.87
CA PRO A 131 0.69 -8.48 5.30
C PRO A 131 2.13 -8.81 5.71
N ASP A 132 2.85 -9.57 4.88
CA ASP A 132 4.23 -10.00 5.08
C ASP A 132 5.21 -9.30 4.15
N ASP A 133 4.77 -8.26 3.43
CA ASP A 133 5.55 -7.42 2.52
C ASP A 133 6.24 -8.16 1.37
N ARG A 134 5.90 -9.42 1.16
CA ARG A 134 6.44 -10.25 0.07
C ARG A 134 5.79 -9.93 -1.27
N PHE A 135 4.48 -9.74 -1.31
CA PHE A 135 3.74 -9.56 -2.55
C PHE A 135 3.27 -8.11 -2.71
N LEU A 136 3.45 -7.58 -3.91
CA LEU A 136 2.86 -6.31 -4.33
C LEU A 136 1.69 -6.57 -5.26
N TYR A 137 0.49 -6.19 -4.83
CA TYR A 137 -0.74 -6.30 -5.60
C TYR A 137 -0.93 -5.02 -6.42
N LEU A 138 -1.06 -5.16 -7.73
CA LEU A 138 -1.47 -4.09 -8.63
C LEU A 138 -2.85 -4.40 -9.21
N ASN A 139 -3.62 -3.36 -9.53
CA ASN A 139 -4.93 -3.56 -10.14
C ASN A 139 -5.32 -2.47 -11.12
N ARG A 140 -6.34 -2.77 -11.93
CA ARG A 140 -7.17 -1.83 -12.71
C ARG A 140 -8.60 -2.38 -12.68
N PRO A 141 -9.68 -1.61 -12.99
CA PRO A 141 -11.04 -2.13 -12.91
C PRO A 141 -11.30 -3.53 -13.51
N GLY A 142 -10.49 -3.98 -14.48
CA GLY A 142 -10.60 -5.30 -15.10
C GLY A 142 -9.71 -6.43 -14.55
N TRP A 143 -8.76 -6.20 -13.64
CA TRP A 143 -7.83 -7.25 -13.20
C TRP A 143 -7.09 -6.93 -11.90
N VAL A 144 -6.60 -7.99 -11.25
CA VAL A 144 -5.63 -7.94 -10.14
C VAL A 144 -4.43 -8.81 -10.49
N ARG A 145 -3.23 -8.28 -10.26
CA ARG A 145 -1.95 -8.95 -10.49
C ARG A 145 -1.06 -8.83 -9.27
N THR A 146 -0.18 -9.80 -9.11
CA THR A 146 0.82 -9.80 -8.05
C THR A 146 2.22 -9.88 -8.58
N PHE A 147 3.12 -9.17 -7.90
CA PHE A 147 4.57 -9.29 -8.04
C PHE A 147 5.12 -9.89 -6.75
N ASP A 148 5.96 -10.92 -6.87
CA ASP A 148 6.75 -11.43 -5.74
C ASP A 148 8.02 -10.59 -5.61
N LEU A 149 8.11 -9.80 -4.53
CA LEU A 149 9.25 -8.91 -4.27
C LEU A 149 10.49 -9.67 -3.80
N ALA A 150 10.37 -10.96 -3.47
CA ALA A 150 11.52 -11.80 -3.14
C ALA A 150 12.29 -12.28 -4.39
N GLU A 151 11.67 -12.22 -5.57
CA GLU A 151 12.29 -12.63 -6.83
C GLU A 151 13.13 -11.48 -7.43
N MET A 152 14.31 -11.81 -7.96
CA MET A 152 15.28 -10.82 -8.45
C MET A 152 14.98 -10.28 -9.85
N ASP A 153 14.06 -10.91 -10.60
CA ASP A 153 13.71 -10.49 -11.96
C ASP A 153 12.25 -10.04 -12.07
N PHE A 154 12.05 -8.74 -11.86
CA PHE A 154 10.76 -8.07 -12.04
C PHE A 154 10.30 -8.01 -13.51
N GLN A 155 11.15 -8.34 -14.49
CA GLN A 155 10.83 -8.20 -15.92
C GLN A 155 9.90 -9.31 -16.44
N THR A 156 9.76 -10.43 -15.71
CA THR A 156 9.14 -11.65 -16.26
C THR A 156 8.05 -12.29 -15.40
N THR A 157 7.75 -11.76 -14.22
CA THR A 157 7.06 -12.54 -13.15
C THR A 157 5.93 -11.77 -12.46
N TYR A 158 4.93 -11.30 -13.22
CA TYR A 158 3.63 -11.02 -12.60
C TYR A 158 2.64 -12.13 -12.91
N ASP A 159 1.98 -12.61 -11.87
CA ASP A 159 0.89 -13.57 -12.00
C ASP A 159 -0.44 -12.82 -12.04
N THR A 160 -1.28 -13.18 -13.01
CA THR A 160 -2.66 -12.71 -13.01
C THR A 160 -3.44 -13.53 -12.01
N LEU A 161 -3.87 -12.87 -10.93
CA LEU A 161 -4.62 -13.49 -9.85
C LEU A 161 -6.11 -13.57 -10.14
N ALA A 162 -6.65 -12.47 -10.66
CA ALA A 162 -8.05 -12.35 -10.97
C ALA A 162 -8.24 -11.47 -12.20
N THR A 163 -9.21 -11.86 -13.02
CA THR A 163 -9.74 -11.06 -14.10
C THR A 163 -11.19 -10.77 -13.79
N TRP A 164 -11.62 -9.55 -14.05
CA TRP A 164 -13.02 -9.18 -13.99
C TRP A 164 -13.76 -9.88 -15.12
N GLU A 165 -14.53 -10.89 -14.75
CA GLU A 165 -15.65 -11.36 -15.56
C GLU A 165 -16.84 -10.45 -15.23
N LEU A 166 -17.75 -10.16 -16.17
CA LEU A 166 -18.92 -9.26 -16.01
C LEU A 166 -19.92 -9.75 -14.93
N ASN A 167 -19.46 -9.81 -13.69
CA ASN A 167 -20.16 -10.23 -12.50
C ASN A 167 -20.69 -9.00 -11.78
N PHE A 168 -21.90 -9.15 -11.27
CA PHE A 168 -22.59 -8.07 -10.59
C PHE A 168 -22.44 -8.22 -9.09
N CYS A 169 -22.27 -7.09 -8.42
CA CYS A 169 -22.57 -7.01 -7.00
C CYS A 169 -24.00 -7.50 -6.77
N PRO A 170 -24.32 -8.18 -5.64
CA PRO A 170 -25.66 -8.75 -5.39
C PRO A 170 -26.82 -7.75 -5.58
N SER A 171 -26.55 -6.45 -5.43
CA SER A 171 -27.46 -5.36 -5.77
C SER A 171 -27.21 -4.82 -7.19
N TYR A 172 -28.08 -5.24 -8.13
CA TYR A 172 -28.25 -4.71 -9.49
C TYR A 172 -28.36 -3.16 -9.52
N PRO A 173 -27.89 -2.41 -10.55
CA PRO A 173 -27.46 -2.84 -11.90
C PRO A 173 -25.96 -2.74 -12.20
N PHE A 174 -25.10 -2.42 -11.23
CA PHE A 174 -23.71 -2.07 -11.53
C PHE A 174 -22.74 -3.25 -11.39
N PRO A 175 -21.81 -3.43 -12.35
CA PRO A 175 -20.82 -4.49 -12.29
C PRO A 175 -19.81 -4.26 -11.14
N SER A 176 -19.26 -5.37 -10.65
CA SER A 176 -18.07 -5.33 -9.79
C SER A 176 -16.82 -4.97 -10.61
N SER A 177 -15.73 -4.54 -9.96
CA SER A 177 -14.43 -4.17 -10.56
C SER A 177 -13.38 -3.90 -9.49
N TYR A 178 -12.11 -3.84 -9.87
CA TYR A 178 -11.00 -3.59 -8.93
C TYR A 178 -10.45 -2.16 -9.08
N LEU A 179 -10.78 -1.24 -8.17
CA LEU A 179 -10.40 0.18 -8.28
C LEU A 179 -9.38 0.64 -7.24
N PHE A 180 -9.83 1.14 -6.09
CA PHE A 180 -8.97 1.53 -4.99
C PHE A 180 -8.79 0.32 -4.10
N CYS A 181 -7.59 0.12 -3.57
CA CYS A 181 -7.29 -1.00 -2.69
C CYS A 181 -6.60 -0.56 -1.41
N GLN A 182 -6.76 -1.36 -0.36
CA GLN A 182 -6.16 -1.15 0.94
C GLN A 182 -6.08 -2.49 1.68
N LEU A 183 -4.96 -2.74 2.36
CA LEU A 183 -4.86 -3.82 3.31
C LEU A 183 -5.66 -3.49 4.58
N GLY A 184 -6.56 -4.39 4.93
CA GLY A 184 -7.38 -4.34 6.12
C GLY A 184 -6.64 -4.84 7.36
N PRO A 185 -7.16 -4.51 8.56
CA PRO A 185 -6.58 -4.91 9.84
C PRO A 185 -6.64 -6.41 10.12
N ASP A 186 -7.46 -7.13 9.36
CA ASP A 186 -7.68 -8.56 9.37
C ASP A 186 -6.72 -9.30 8.41
N GLY A 187 -5.78 -8.58 7.78
CA GLY A 187 -4.80 -9.15 6.86
C GLY A 187 -5.37 -9.46 5.48
N LYS A 188 -6.54 -8.93 5.11
CA LYS A 188 -7.14 -9.08 3.78
C LYS A 188 -6.99 -7.80 2.96
N ILE A 189 -6.91 -7.90 1.64
CA ILE A 189 -6.94 -6.71 0.76
C ILE A 189 -8.36 -6.50 0.26
N TYR A 190 -8.87 -5.29 0.38
CA TYR A 190 -10.19 -4.90 -0.10
C TYR A 190 -10.08 -4.00 -1.31
N TYR A 191 -10.94 -4.21 -2.30
CA TYR A 191 -11.04 -3.39 -3.51
C TYR A 191 -12.42 -2.77 -3.64
N SER A 192 -12.45 -1.46 -3.89
CA SER A 192 -13.69 -0.74 -4.23
C SER A 192 -13.98 -0.95 -5.70
N ASN A 193 -15.24 -0.69 -6.07
CA ASN A 193 -15.68 -0.73 -7.46
C ASN A 193 -15.59 0.66 -8.12
N ALA A 194 -15.46 0.66 -9.45
CA ALA A 194 -15.56 1.85 -10.30
C ALA A 194 -17.01 2.37 -10.45
N SER A 195 -17.98 1.64 -9.93
CA SER A 195 -19.41 1.96 -9.99
C SER A 195 -20.04 1.94 -8.60
N SER A 196 -21.22 2.56 -8.47
CA SER A 196 -21.97 2.62 -7.21
C SER A 196 -22.51 1.25 -6.82
N THR A 197 -21.82 0.55 -5.93
CA THR A 197 -22.13 -0.84 -5.54
C THR A 197 -22.20 -0.98 -4.02
N ARG A 198 -22.83 -2.05 -3.53
CA ARG A 198 -22.91 -2.36 -2.09
C ARG A 198 -22.00 -3.51 -1.69
N CYS A 199 -20.87 -3.65 -2.35
CA CYS A 199 -19.89 -4.67 -2.01
C CYS A 199 -18.46 -4.21 -2.31
N LEU A 200 -17.49 -4.91 -1.75
CA LEU A 200 -16.07 -4.83 -2.08
C LEU A 200 -15.62 -6.20 -2.58
N ASN A 201 -14.61 -6.21 -3.45
CA ASN A 201 -13.88 -7.44 -3.77
C ASN A 201 -12.78 -7.66 -2.74
N VAL A 202 -12.44 -8.90 -2.47
CA VAL A 202 -11.56 -9.27 -1.36
C VAL A 202 -10.47 -10.22 -1.85
N VAL A 203 -9.23 -9.98 -1.46
CA VAL A 203 -8.20 -11.03 -1.47
C VAL A 203 -8.11 -11.55 -0.05
N ASN A 204 -8.59 -12.78 0.16
CA ASN A 204 -8.77 -13.36 1.49
C ASN A 204 -7.46 -13.79 2.15
N LYS A 205 -6.44 -14.13 1.35
CA LYS A 205 -5.18 -14.70 1.82
C LYS A 205 -3.96 -14.08 1.12
N PRO A 206 -3.76 -12.75 1.19
CA PRO A 206 -2.80 -12.03 0.35
C PRO A 206 -1.32 -12.39 0.54
N ALA A 207 -0.96 -13.11 1.61
CA ALA A 207 0.39 -13.64 1.84
C ALA A 207 0.67 -14.96 1.08
N PHE A 208 -0.31 -15.52 0.38
CA PHE A 208 -0.14 -16.72 -0.44
C PHE A 208 -0.07 -16.35 -1.92
N PRO A 209 0.74 -17.05 -2.73
CA PRO A 209 0.90 -16.72 -4.14
C PRO A 209 -0.20 -17.29 -5.02
N GLY A 210 -0.35 -16.69 -6.20
CA GLY A 210 -1.25 -17.19 -7.23
C GLY A 210 -2.69 -17.32 -6.72
N GLN A 211 -3.42 -18.32 -7.22
CA GLN A 211 -4.80 -18.58 -6.82
C GLN A 211 -4.97 -18.91 -5.33
N ALA A 212 -3.89 -19.29 -4.62
CA ALA A 212 -3.95 -19.52 -3.17
C ALA A 212 -4.22 -18.22 -2.38
N ALA A 213 -4.01 -17.05 -3.01
CA ALA A 213 -4.39 -15.75 -2.46
C ALA A 213 -5.91 -15.60 -2.26
N ASP A 214 -6.72 -16.42 -2.93
CA ASP A 214 -8.17 -16.50 -2.78
C ASP A 214 -8.86 -15.16 -3.01
N CYS A 215 -8.85 -14.73 -4.29
CA CYS A 215 -9.50 -13.50 -4.73
C CYS A 215 -10.99 -13.76 -4.99
N GLU A 216 -11.84 -13.04 -4.29
CA GLU A 216 -13.29 -13.19 -4.26
C GLU A 216 -13.98 -11.90 -4.70
N GLU A 217 -14.78 -12.00 -5.77
CA GLU A 217 -15.62 -10.90 -6.21
C GLU A 217 -16.87 -10.77 -5.33
N ALA A 218 -17.23 -9.54 -4.99
CA ALA A 218 -18.32 -9.22 -4.07
C ALA A 218 -18.24 -9.93 -2.70
N GLY A 219 -17.02 -10.30 -2.25
CA GLY A 219 -16.79 -11.04 -1.00
C GLY A 219 -17.10 -10.27 0.30
N PHE A 220 -17.40 -8.98 0.21
CA PHE A 220 -17.80 -8.18 1.38
C PHE A 220 -18.99 -7.27 1.08
N GLU A 221 -20.13 -7.49 1.74
CA GLU A 221 -21.33 -6.65 1.59
C GLU A 221 -21.26 -5.38 2.45
N LEU A 222 -21.65 -4.25 1.86
CA LEU A 222 -21.69 -2.94 2.51
C LEU A 222 -23.11 -2.56 2.93
N PRO A 223 -23.26 -1.84 4.06
CA PRO A 223 -24.56 -1.35 4.52
C PRO A 223 -25.15 -0.26 3.60
N GLY A 224 -24.35 0.32 2.70
CA GLY A 224 -24.75 1.35 1.75
C GLY A 224 -23.92 1.32 0.48
N PHE A 225 -24.28 2.15 -0.50
CA PHE A 225 -23.55 2.26 -1.76
C PHE A 225 -22.20 2.94 -1.55
N ASN A 226 -21.17 2.38 -2.16
CA ASN A 226 -19.82 2.92 -2.27
C ASN A 226 -19.53 3.21 -3.74
N TYR A 227 -18.93 4.38 -4.02
CA TYR A 227 -18.57 4.81 -5.36
C TYR A 227 -17.20 5.48 -5.30
N LEU A 228 -16.20 4.90 -5.97
CA LEU A 228 -14.85 5.46 -6.06
C LEU A 228 -14.23 5.80 -4.70
N THR A 229 -14.49 5.02 -3.65
CA THR A 229 -13.98 5.32 -2.31
C THR A 229 -13.37 4.10 -1.64
N LEU A 230 -12.07 4.18 -1.36
CA LEU A 230 -11.38 3.47 -0.29
C LEU A 230 -10.26 4.40 0.16
N ASN A 231 -10.30 4.75 1.45
CA ASN A 231 -9.28 5.60 2.03
C ASN A 231 -8.01 4.77 2.23
N GLN A 232 -6.88 5.37 1.87
CA GLN A 232 -5.60 4.80 2.22
C GLN A 232 -5.27 5.22 3.65
N PHE A 233 -5.27 4.25 4.56
CA PHE A 233 -4.98 4.49 5.95
C PHE A 233 -3.51 4.17 6.21
N PRO A 234 -2.76 5.03 6.91
CA PRO A 234 -1.47 4.64 7.46
C PRO A 234 -1.64 3.44 8.39
N ASN A 235 -0.63 2.58 8.48
CA ASN A 235 -0.66 1.46 9.43
C ASN A 235 -0.53 1.98 10.88
N TYR A 236 -1.67 2.30 11.50
CA TYR A 236 -1.72 2.74 12.91
C TYR A 236 -1.20 1.69 13.91
N ARG A 237 -1.14 0.42 13.50
CA ARG A 237 -0.69 -0.69 14.34
C ARG A 237 0.82 -0.94 14.27
N LEU A 238 1.51 -0.37 13.29
CA LEU A 238 2.97 -0.49 13.17
C LEU A 238 3.63 -0.02 14.46
N GLY A 239 4.35 -0.90 15.15
CA GLY A 239 4.95 -0.63 16.44
C GLY A 239 6.26 0.15 16.37
N GLU A 240 6.97 0.17 17.49
CA GLU A 240 8.41 0.45 17.47
C GLU A 240 9.11 -0.53 16.54
N TRP A 241 10.26 -0.13 15.99
CA TRP A 241 11.11 -1.06 15.29
C TRP A 241 11.67 -2.06 16.29
N ASP A 242 11.60 -3.36 15.97
CA ASP A 242 12.24 -4.42 16.75
C ASP A 242 13.64 -4.01 17.24
N ASN A 243 13.86 -4.16 18.55
CA ASN A 243 15.05 -3.74 19.30
C ASN A 243 15.27 -2.22 19.42
N SER A 244 14.30 -1.43 18.96
CA SER A 244 14.26 0.04 19.02
C SER A 244 15.61 0.69 18.70
N PRO A 245 16.22 0.39 17.52
CA PRO A 245 17.55 0.87 17.15
C PRO A 245 17.68 2.41 17.13
N CYS A 246 16.54 3.10 17.06
CA CYS A 246 16.42 4.54 17.15
C CYS A 246 15.43 4.96 18.23
N ASP A 247 15.51 4.33 19.40
CA ASP A 247 14.78 4.82 20.57
C ASP A 247 15.23 6.24 20.92
N THR A 248 14.56 7.21 20.32
CA THR A 248 14.68 8.63 20.62
C THR A 248 13.80 9.02 21.82
N ILE A 249 13.11 8.05 22.43
CA ILE A 249 12.16 8.21 23.51
C ILE A 249 12.72 7.53 24.75
N ASN A 250 13.49 8.26 25.55
CA ASN A 250 13.81 7.81 26.91
C ASN A 250 12.50 7.47 27.68
N PHE A 251 12.14 6.18 27.75
CA PHE A 251 11.10 5.52 28.55
C PHE A 251 9.91 6.38 29.03
N GLN A 252 9.23 7.07 28.12
CA GLN A 252 7.91 7.64 28.43
C GLN A 252 6.82 6.69 27.95
N LYS A 253 6.23 5.97 28.90
CA LYS A 253 5.05 5.13 28.70
C LYS A 253 3.99 5.91 27.89
N PRO A 254 3.36 5.30 26.86
CA PRO A 254 2.23 5.93 26.19
C PRO A 254 1.19 6.38 27.23
N GLY A 255 0.61 7.57 27.05
CA GLY A 255 -0.40 8.07 27.98
C GLY A 255 -1.59 7.11 28.08
N ASP A 256 -2.30 7.15 29.22
CA ASP A 256 -3.44 6.28 29.50
C ASP A 256 -4.43 6.20 28.31
N GLY A 257 -4.83 4.98 27.94
CA GLY A 257 -5.78 4.71 26.84
C GLY A 257 -5.21 3.96 25.63
N PHE A 258 -3.89 3.73 25.59
CA PHE A 258 -3.26 2.81 24.63
C PHE A 258 -2.87 1.53 25.36
N PHE A 259 -3.44 0.41 24.93
CA PHE A 259 -3.00 -0.91 25.37
C PHE A 259 -2.00 -1.42 24.34
N ALA A 260 -0.89 -1.98 24.80
CA ALA A 260 -0.09 -2.85 23.96
C ALA A 260 -1.00 -4.03 23.58
N ASN A 261 -1.55 -3.99 22.38
CA ASN A 261 -2.03 -5.23 21.78
C ASN A 261 -0.76 -5.99 21.44
N GLU A 262 -0.57 -7.16 22.04
CA GLU A 262 0.32 -8.14 21.44
C GLU A 262 -0.21 -8.39 20.04
N TYR A 263 0.41 -7.72 19.06
CA TYR A 263 0.24 -8.09 17.69
C TYR A 263 0.94 -9.44 17.56
N SER A 264 0.16 -10.50 17.69
CA SER A 264 0.46 -11.72 16.97
C SER A 264 0.11 -11.37 15.52
N PRO A 265 1.07 -11.07 14.62
CA PRO A 265 0.79 -11.27 13.20
C PRO A 265 0.15 -12.63 13.14
N GLY A 266 -1.06 -12.72 12.56
CA GLY A 266 -1.80 -13.99 12.50
C GLY A 266 -0.77 -15.04 12.15
N GLN A 267 -0.54 -16.00 13.08
CA GLN A 267 0.75 -16.68 13.20
C GLN A 267 1.28 -16.91 11.80
N SER A 268 2.54 -16.56 11.54
CA SER A 268 3.19 -17.17 10.39
C SER A 268 3.11 -18.67 10.66
N SER A 269 2.02 -19.29 10.19
CA SER A 269 1.93 -20.70 9.96
C SER A 269 3.21 -20.91 9.20
N GLN A 270 4.16 -21.64 9.80
CA GLN A 270 5.42 -22.01 9.18
C GLN A 270 5.12 -22.14 7.70
N VAL A 271 5.59 -21.18 6.89
CA VAL A 271 5.04 -20.99 5.55
C VAL A 271 5.13 -22.34 4.91
N ASP A 272 3.98 -22.99 4.72
CA ASP A 272 3.95 -24.27 4.07
C ASP A 272 4.24 -23.91 2.62
N ARG A 273 5.54 -23.94 2.30
CA ARG A 273 6.05 -23.66 0.96
C ARG A 273 5.65 -24.77 -0.02
N SER A 274 4.83 -25.74 0.41
CA SER A 274 4.22 -26.76 -0.45
C SER A 274 2.88 -26.30 -1.04
N TYR A 275 2.75 -25.03 -1.43
CA TYR A 275 1.68 -24.66 -2.35
C TYR A 275 2.08 -25.06 -3.77
N THR A 276 1.15 -25.68 -4.50
CA THR A 276 1.31 -25.86 -5.95
C THR A 276 0.86 -24.58 -6.62
N LEU A 277 1.74 -23.93 -7.38
CA LEU A 277 1.34 -22.83 -8.25
C LEU A 277 0.31 -23.39 -9.25
N LEU A 278 -0.93 -22.94 -9.13
CA LEU A 278 -1.94 -23.25 -10.13
C LEU A 278 -1.59 -22.44 -11.39
N PRO A 279 -1.69 -23.04 -12.59
CA PRO A 279 -1.35 -22.34 -13.81
C PRO A 279 -2.16 -21.05 -13.94
N PRO A 280 -1.57 -19.99 -14.52
CA PRO A 280 -2.29 -18.73 -14.75
C PRO A 280 -3.58 -18.98 -15.52
N ILE A 281 -4.62 -18.19 -15.20
CA ILE A 281 -5.95 -18.32 -15.82
C ILE A 281 -5.81 -18.29 -17.35
N PRO A 282 -6.31 -19.31 -18.08
CA PRO A 282 -6.22 -19.35 -19.55
C PRO A 282 -6.93 -18.14 -20.15
N GLY A 283 -6.17 -17.20 -20.71
CA GLY A 283 -6.70 -15.95 -21.28
C GLY A 283 -5.74 -14.76 -21.26
N SER A 284 -4.67 -14.80 -20.46
CA SER A 284 -3.61 -13.79 -20.50
C SER A 284 -2.57 -14.17 -21.57
N PRO A 285 -2.28 -13.33 -22.58
CA PRO A 285 -1.23 -13.63 -23.54
C PRO A 285 0.14 -13.45 -22.88
N CYS A 286 0.66 -14.48 -22.19
CA CYS A 286 2.11 -14.53 -21.92
C CYS A 286 2.83 -14.84 -23.24
N LYS A 287 3.18 -13.81 -24.02
CA LYS A 287 4.16 -13.97 -25.11
C LYS A 287 5.56 -14.07 -24.49
N GLY A 288 6.03 -15.30 -24.26
CA GLY A 288 7.43 -15.53 -23.88
C GLY A 288 7.66 -16.62 -22.84
N CYS A 289 6.61 -17.17 -22.23
CA CYS A 289 6.73 -18.29 -21.31
C CYS A 289 7.07 -19.59 -22.08
N THR A 290 8.35 -19.83 -22.39
CA THR A 290 8.83 -21.17 -22.77
C THR A 290 8.99 -22.01 -21.52
N GLU A 291 8.27 -23.14 -21.49
CA GLU A 291 8.37 -24.17 -20.46
C GLU A 291 9.83 -24.55 -20.16
N ARG A 292 10.22 -24.50 -18.89
CA ARG A 292 11.38 -25.20 -18.35
C ARG A 292 10.96 -25.98 -17.12
#